data_AF-A7TCR2-F1
#
_entry.id   AF-A7TCR2-F1
#
_cell.length_a   1.000
_cell.length_b   1.000
_cell.length_c   1.000
_cell.angle_alpha   90.00
_cell.angle_beta   90.00
_cell.angle_gamma   90.00
#
_symmetry.space_group_name_H-M   'P 1'
#
loop_
_entity.id
_entity.type
_entity.pdbx_description
1 polymer ?
#
loop_
_entity_poly.entity_id
_entity_poly.type
_entity_poly.pdbx_seq_one_letter_code
_entity_poly.pdbx_strand_id
1 'polypeptide(L)'
;VIMPPSALDQLSMLNIVYPMLFKLTNNRIDRSTHCGVLEFVADEGKIYLPHWMMRNMLLDEGGLLQVESASLPVASFAKFQPQSVDFLDITNPKAVLENALRSFACLTTGDIIAIKYNDK
;
A
#
# COMPACT_ATOMS: atom_id res chain seq x y z
N VAL A 1 2.12 -1.16 -5.92
CA VAL A 1 2.56 -2.57 -6.06
C VAL A 1 2.65 -2.93 -7.53
N ILE A 2 3.42 -3.94 -7.91
CA ILE A 2 3.50 -4.39 -9.31
C ILE A 2 2.70 -5.67 -9.44
N MET A 3 1.76 -5.69 -10.37
CA MET A 3 0.85 -6.80 -10.62
C MET A 3 1.09 -7.43 -12.00
N PRO A 4 0.60 -8.65 -12.26
CA PRO A 4 0.71 -9.24 -13.58
C PRO A 4 -0.27 -8.59 -14.56
N PRO A 5 0.04 -8.56 -15.87
CA PRO A 5 -0.85 -7.99 -16.89
C PRO A 5 -2.22 -8.67 -16.94
N SER A 6 -2.31 -9.95 -16.60
CA SER A 6 -3.58 -10.67 -16.49
C SER A 6 -4.55 -10.05 -15.48
N ALA A 7 -4.03 -9.40 -14.41
CA ALA A 7 -4.86 -8.66 -13.48
C ALA A 7 -5.50 -7.43 -14.14
N LEU A 8 -4.78 -6.74 -15.03
CA LEU A 8 -5.30 -5.58 -15.78
C LEU A 8 -6.46 -5.98 -16.69
N ASP A 9 -6.32 -7.09 -17.43
CA ASP A 9 -7.40 -7.61 -18.27
C ASP A 9 -8.65 -7.92 -17.45
N GLN A 10 -8.48 -8.53 -16.28
CA GLN A 10 -9.59 -8.83 -15.38
C GLN A 10 -10.27 -7.58 -14.83
N LEU A 11 -9.49 -6.54 -14.49
CA LEU A 11 -10.02 -5.24 -14.05
C LEU A 11 -10.76 -4.50 -15.16
N SER A 12 -10.27 -4.61 -16.40
CA SER A 12 -10.93 -4.04 -17.57
C SER A 12 -12.28 -4.71 -17.83
N MET A 13 -12.38 -6.03 -17.65
CA MET A 13 -13.67 -6.75 -17.73
C MET A 13 -14.64 -6.34 -16.62
N LEU A 14 -14.12 -5.98 -15.44
CA LEU A 14 -14.91 -5.49 -14.31
C LEU A 14 -15.30 -4.01 -14.43
N ASN A 15 -14.92 -3.32 -15.52
CA ASN A 15 -15.12 -1.88 -15.72
C ASN A 15 -14.61 -1.02 -14.56
N ILE A 16 -13.50 -1.43 -13.93
CA ILE A 16 -12.92 -0.66 -12.82
C ILE A 16 -12.20 0.57 -13.39
N VAL A 17 -12.69 1.74 -13.00
CA VAL A 17 -12.16 3.04 -13.41
C VAL A 17 -11.07 3.48 -12.44
N TYR A 18 -10.07 4.21 -12.94
CA TYR A 18 -9.01 4.78 -12.11
C TYR A 18 -9.58 5.68 -10.99
N PRO A 19 -9.01 5.65 -9.77
CA PRO A 19 -7.83 4.90 -9.31
C PRO A 19 -8.11 3.41 -9.04
N MET A 20 -7.23 2.54 -9.53
CA MET A 20 -7.29 1.09 -9.28
C MET A 20 -6.64 0.77 -7.93
N LEU A 21 -7.50 0.52 -6.94
CA LEU A 21 -7.08 0.21 -5.57
C LEU A 21 -7.40 -1.25 -5.26
N PHE A 22 -6.56 -1.85 -4.42
CA PHE A 22 -6.66 -3.25 -4.05
C PHE A 22 -6.53 -3.38 -2.55
N LYS A 23 -7.33 -4.27 -1.99
CA LYS A 23 -7.20 -4.75 -0.64
C LYS A 23 -6.38 -6.04 -0.68
N LEU A 24 -5.23 -6.02 -0.01
CA LEU A 24 -4.43 -7.19 0.28
C LEU A 24 -4.86 -7.72 1.65
N THR A 25 -5.16 -9.00 1.75
CA THR A 25 -5.53 -9.67 3.01
C THR A 25 -4.57 -10.83 3.25
N ASN A 26 -3.91 -10.83 4.40
CA ASN A 26 -3.11 -11.95 4.85
C ASN A 26 -3.94 -12.84 5.78
N ASN A 27 -4.40 -13.98 5.25
CA ASN A 27 -5.24 -14.94 5.98
C ASN A 27 -4.52 -15.61 7.17
N ARG A 28 -3.18 -15.53 7.25
CA ARG A 28 -2.42 -16.13 8.37
C ARG A 28 -2.55 -15.33 9.67
N ILE A 29 -2.71 -14.02 9.57
CA ILE A 29 -2.70 -13.08 10.70
C ILE A 29 -3.94 -12.19 10.74
N ASP A 30 -4.92 -12.43 9.86
CA ASP A 30 -6.14 -11.64 9.69
C ASP A 30 -5.87 -10.13 9.52
N ARG A 31 -4.77 -9.80 8.83
CA ARG A 31 -4.35 -8.42 8.60
C ARG A 31 -4.60 -8.02 7.16
N SER A 32 -5.23 -6.87 6.97
CA SER A 32 -5.47 -6.31 5.64
C SER A 32 -4.84 -4.95 5.47
N THR A 33 -4.27 -4.69 4.29
CA THR A 33 -3.84 -3.35 3.87
C THR A 33 -4.41 -3.03 2.49
N HIS A 34 -4.56 -1.75 2.19
CA HIS A 34 -4.95 -1.27 0.89
C HIS A 34 -3.74 -0.69 0.16
N CYS A 35 -3.62 -1.01 -1.12
CA CYS A 35 -2.54 -0.55 -1.95
C CYS A 35 -3.05 -0.18 -3.35
N GLY A 36 -2.39 0.80 -3.97
CA GLY A 36 -2.55 1.07 -5.38
C GLY A 36 -1.59 0.23 -6.22
N VAL A 37 -2.01 -0.10 -7.43
CA VAL A 37 -1.11 -0.63 -8.46
C VAL A 37 -0.29 0.50 -9.06
N LEU A 38 1.00 0.25 -9.26
CA LEU A 38 1.91 1.18 -9.95
C LEU A 38 2.00 0.79 -11.43
N GLU A 39 2.35 -0.46 -11.70
CA GLU A 39 2.56 -1.01 -13.03
C GLU A 39 2.12 -2.48 -13.10
N PHE A 40 1.77 -2.92 -14.31
CA PHE A 40 1.35 -4.29 -14.59
C PHE A 40 2.43 -5.07 -15.35
N VAL A 41 3.60 -5.23 -14.74
CA VAL A 41 4.79 -5.87 -15.36
C VAL A 41 5.30 -7.09 -14.57
N ALA A 42 4.55 -7.59 -13.59
CA ALA A 42 4.95 -8.75 -12.81
C ALA A 42 4.73 -10.06 -13.59
N ASP A 43 5.46 -11.12 -13.21
CA ASP A 43 5.21 -12.48 -13.71
C ASP A 43 3.81 -12.96 -13.33
N GLU A 44 3.21 -13.79 -14.18
CA GLU A 44 1.90 -14.38 -13.90
C GLU A 44 1.91 -15.16 -12.58
N GLY A 45 0.88 -14.89 -11.76
CA GLY A 45 0.75 -15.50 -10.42
C GLY A 45 1.69 -14.91 -9.35
N LYS A 46 2.46 -13.86 -9.66
CA LYS A 46 3.31 -13.15 -8.69
C LYS A 46 2.94 -11.68 -8.58
N ILE A 47 3.13 -11.12 -7.39
CA ILE A 47 2.93 -9.69 -7.12
C ILE A 47 4.15 -9.19 -6.38
N TYR A 48 4.69 -8.06 -6.82
CA TYR A 48 5.81 -7.43 -6.14
C TYR A 48 5.30 -6.34 -5.20
N LEU A 49 5.62 -6.54 -3.92
CA LEU A 49 5.30 -5.62 -2.83
C LEU A 49 6.59 -4.96 -2.34
N PRO A 50 6.55 -3.69 -1.93
CA PRO A 50 7.70 -3.07 -1.29
C PRO A 50 7.96 -3.72 0.09
N HIS A 51 9.23 -3.78 0.49
CA HIS A 51 9.68 -4.48 1.70
C HIS A 51 8.96 -4.01 2.98
N TRP A 52 8.65 -2.72 3.10
CA TRP A 52 7.90 -2.20 4.25
C TRP A 52 6.48 -2.78 4.35
N MET A 53 5.82 -3.01 3.20
CA MET A 53 4.48 -3.57 3.14
C MET A 53 4.51 -5.06 3.49
N MET A 54 5.52 -5.79 3.00
CA MET A 54 5.76 -7.17 3.42
C MET A 54 5.98 -7.28 4.93
N ARG A 55 6.84 -6.43 5.50
CA ARG A 55 7.08 -6.40 6.95
C ARG A 55 5.82 -6.04 7.74
N ASN A 56 5.05 -5.06 7.27
CA ASN A 56 3.79 -4.68 7.90
C ASN A 56 2.76 -5.82 7.85
N MET A 57 2.68 -6.56 6.75
CA MET A 57 1.79 -7.73 6.65
C MET A 57 2.40 -9.02 7.21
N LEU A 58 3.61 -8.98 7.78
CA LEU A 58 4.40 -10.16 8.17
C LEU A 58 4.38 -11.26 7.09
N LEU A 59 4.64 -10.85 5.85
CA LEU A 59 4.77 -11.75 4.71
C LEU A 59 6.23 -12.10 4.49
N ASP A 60 6.48 -13.40 4.31
CA ASP A 60 7.75 -13.92 3.82
C ASP A 60 7.77 -13.93 2.28
N GLU A 61 8.95 -14.05 1.69
CA GLU A 61 9.10 -14.21 0.24
C GLU A 61 8.36 -15.46 -0.25
N GLY A 62 7.55 -15.29 -1.30
CA GLY A 62 6.67 -16.36 -1.79
C GLY A 62 5.44 -16.64 -0.94
N GLY A 63 5.16 -15.79 0.07
CA GLY A 63 3.93 -15.87 0.86
C GLY A 63 2.68 -15.67 -0.01
N LEU A 64 1.66 -16.48 0.26
CA LEU A 64 0.35 -16.31 -0.35
C LEU A 64 -0.41 -15.19 0.36
N LEU A 65 -1.01 -14.31 -0.44
CA LEU A 65 -1.86 -13.22 0.01
C LEU A 65 -3.10 -13.14 -0.88
N GLN A 66 -4.22 -12.79 -0.28
CA GLN A 66 -5.47 -12.59 -1.01
C GLN A 66 -5.53 -11.16 -1.51
N VAL A 67 -5.87 -10.98 -2.78
CA VAL A 67 -5.98 -9.68 -3.43
C VAL A 67 -7.40 -9.50 -3.89
N GLU A 68 -8.01 -8.40 -3.48
CA GLU A 68 -9.38 -8.04 -3.83
C GLU A 68 -9.38 -6.62 -4.41
N SER A 69 -10.10 -6.38 -5.50
CA SER A 69 -10.33 -5.02 -5.96
C SER A 69 -11.26 -4.30 -4.98
N ALA A 70 -10.88 -3.09 -4.58
CA ALA A 70 -11.66 -2.30 -3.64
C ALA A 70 -11.74 -0.86 -4.14
N SER A 71 -12.92 -0.27 -4.15
CA SER A 71 -13.11 1.15 -4.39
C SER A 71 -13.24 1.88 -3.05
N LEU A 72 -12.24 2.71 -2.74
CA LEU A 72 -12.19 3.44 -1.47
C LEU A 72 -12.64 4.89 -1.67
N PRO A 73 -13.48 5.44 -0.78
CA PRO A 73 -13.81 6.85 -0.78
C PRO A 73 -12.60 7.69 -0.30
N VAL A 74 -12.56 8.96 -0.67
CA VAL A 74 -11.53 9.89 -0.21
C VAL A 74 -11.71 10.15 1.29
N ALA A 75 -10.63 9.95 2.05
CA ALA A 75 -10.63 10.23 3.48
C ALA A 75 -10.68 11.76 3.73
N SER A 76 -11.60 12.21 4.59
CA SER A 76 -11.67 13.63 5.00
C SER A 76 -10.72 13.96 6.15
N PHE A 77 -10.39 12.97 6.98
CA PHE A 77 -9.52 13.13 8.13
C PHE A 77 -8.72 11.85 8.36
N ALA A 78 -7.41 11.98 8.57
CA ALA A 78 -6.52 10.88 8.91
C ALA A 78 -5.64 11.29 10.09
N LYS A 79 -5.59 10.43 11.12
CA LYS A 79 -4.75 10.63 12.30
C LYS A 79 -3.60 9.63 12.24
N PHE A 80 -2.38 10.14 12.36
CA PHE A 80 -1.16 9.35 12.31
C PHE A 80 -0.48 9.35 13.68
N GLN A 81 0.06 8.20 14.06
CA GLN A 81 0.87 8.05 15.26
C GLN A 81 2.32 7.80 14.85
N PRO A 82 3.29 8.64 15.28
CA PRO A 82 4.69 8.39 15.01
C PRO A 82 5.15 7.14 15.77
N GLN A 83 5.86 6.25 15.08
CA GLN A 83 6.45 5.04 15.66
C GLN A 83 7.83 5.28 16.28
N SER A 84 8.60 6.23 15.72
CA SER A 84 9.93 6.58 16.23
C SER A 84 10.00 8.04 16.66
N VAL A 85 10.85 8.30 17.65
CA VAL A 85 11.20 9.66 18.08
C VAL A 85 11.94 10.44 17.00
N ASP A 86 12.59 9.75 16.05
CA ASP A 86 13.25 10.37 14.90
C ASP A 86 12.29 11.25 14.08
N PHE A 87 10.99 10.91 14.08
CA PHE A 87 9.98 11.70 13.39
C PHE A 87 9.71 13.04 14.11
N LEU A 88 9.97 13.13 15.41
CA LEU A 88 9.90 14.39 16.17
C LEU A 88 11.12 15.29 15.94
N ASP A 89 12.27 14.72 15.56
CA ASP A 89 13.49 15.50 15.22
C ASP A 89 13.40 16.17 13.84
N ILE A 90 12.38 15.83 13.04
CA ILE A 90 12.12 16.49 11.76
C ILE A 90 11.60 17.90 12.04
N THR A 91 12.22 18.91 11.41
CA THR A 91 11.83 20.32 11.57
C THR A 91 10.38 20.59 11.14
N ASN A 92 9.92 19.93 10.07
CA ASN A 92 8.55 20.05 9.54
C ASN A 92 7.93 18.66 9.28
N PRO A 93 7.47 17.94 10.32
CA PRO A 93 6.94 16.59 10.17
C PRO A 93 5.67 16.55 9.34
N LYS A 94 4.83 17.60 9.44
CA LYS A 94 3.59 17.71 8.64
C LYS A 94 3.87 17.75 7.14
N ALA A 95 4.81 18.58 6.69
CA ALA A 95 5.13 18.71 5.27
C ALA A 95 5.75 17.43 4.71
N VAL A 96 6.60 16.76 5.48
CA VAL A 96 7.17 15.46 5.11
C VAL A 96 6.08 14.41 4.96
N LEU A 97 5.14 14.37 5.90
CA LEU A 97 4.01 13.46 5.84
C LEU A 97 3.11 13.76 4.63
N GLU A 98 2.74 15.02 4.40
CA GLU A 98 1.93 15.43 3.24
C GLU A 98 2.62 15.08 1.91
N ASN A 99 3.93 15.26 1.83
CA ASN A 99 4.70 14.90 0.63
C ASN A 99 4.77 13.39 0.44
N ALA A 100 5.04 12.63 1.51
CA ALA A 100 5.07 11.19 1.45
C ALA A 100 3.70 10.62 1.06
N LEU A 101 2.62 11.14 1.65
CA LEU A 101 1.24 10.73 1.37
C LEU A 101 0.85 10.92 -0.09
N ARG A 102 1.46 11.85 -0.84
CA ARG A 102 1.22 11.97 -2.29
C ARG A 102 1.65 10.73 -3.07
N SER A 103 2.64 9.98 -2.56
CA SER A 103 3.11 8.73 -3.18
C SER A 103 2.27 7.52 -2.75
N PHE A 104 1.44 7.64 -1.71
CA PHE A 104 0.56 6.57 -1.27
C PHE A 104 -0.84 6.76 -1.84
N ALA A 105 -1.31 5.80 -2.62
CA ALA A 105 -2.66 5.83 -3.18
C ALA A 105 -3.76 5.54 -2.14
N CYS A 106 -3.43 4.86 -1.03
CA CYS A 106 -4.39 4.41 -0.03
C CYS A 106 -3.81 4.47 1.38
N LEU A 107 -4.72 4.56 2.35
CA LEU A 107 -4.41 4.46 3.77
C LEU A 107 -5.37 3.47 4.42
N THR A 108 -4.86 2.66 5.33
CA THR A 108 -5.66 1.71 6.11
C THR A 108 -5.46 2.00 7.59
N THR A 109 -6.54 1.91 8.37
CA THR A 109 -6.46 2.11 9.82
C THR A 109 -5.66 0.96 10.46
N GLY A 110 -4.71 1.29 11.33
CA GLY A 110 -3.84 0.30 12.00
C GLY A 110 -2.64 -0.16 11.16
N ASP A 111 -2.44 0.46 9.99
CA ASP A 111 -1.36 0.10 9.09
C ASP A 111 -0.11 0.95 9.33
N ILE A 112 1.06 0.33 9.19
CA ILE A 112 2.34 1.01 9.38
C ILE A 112 2.89 1.38 8.01
N ILE A 113 2.85 2.68 7.71
CA ILE A 113 3.49 3.23 6.51
C ILE A 113 4.94 3.60 6.82
N ALA A 114 5.85 3.19 5.95
CA ALA A 114 7.24 3.62 6.01
C ALA A 114 7.44 4.82 5.08
N ILE A 115 7.89 5.93 5.64
CA ILE A 115 8.26 7.13 4.90
C ILE A 115 9.77 7.24 4.87
N LYS A 116 10.35 7.50 3.70
CA LYS A 116 11.78 7.82 3.56
C LYS A 116 11.93 9.33 3.58
N TYR A 117 12.86 9.82 4.40
CA TYR A 117 13.14 11.25 4.47
C TYR A 117 14.65 11.47 4.44
N ASN A 118 15.10 12.30 3.50
CA ASN A 118 16.50 12.74 3.39
C ASN A 118 17.52 11.62 3.14
N ASP A 119 17.16 10.61 2.32
CA ASP A 119 17.99 9.43 1.99
C ASP A 119 18.46 8.61 3.21
N LYS A 120 17.77 8.75 4.35
CA LYS A 120 17.86 7.86 5.52
C LYS A 120 16.57 7.09 5.73
#